data_AF-G9KK81-F1
#
_entry.id   AF-G9KK81-F1
#
_cell.length_a   1.000
_cell.length_b   1.000
_cell.length_c   1.000
_cell.angle_alpha   90.00
_cell.angle_beta   90.00
_cell.angle_gamma   90.00
#
_symmetry.space_group_name_H-M   'P 1'
#
loop_
_entity.id
_entity.type
_entity.pdbx_description
1 polymer ?
#
loop_
_entity_poly.entity_id
_entity_poly.type
_entity_poly.pdbx_seq_one_letter_code
_entity_poly.pdbx_strand_id
1 'polypeptide(L)'
;ADHRVQLDLGLWDKFSELATKCIIKIVEFAKRLPGFTGLSIADQITLLKAACLDILMLRICTRYTPEQDTMTFSDGLTLNRTQMHNAGFGPLTDLVFAFAGQLLPLEMDDTETGLLSAICLICGDRMDLEEPEKVDKLQEPLLEALRLYARRRRPSQPYMFPRMLMKITDLRGISTKGAERAITLKMEIPGPMPPLIREMLENPEMFEDDSSQPGPHPKASGEDEVPRGQGKGGCSPQPDQGP
;
A
#
# COMPACT_ATOMS: atom_id res chain seq x y z
N ALA A 1 17.59 13.25 24.05
CA ALA A 1 16.95 12.02 23.52
C ALA A 1 16.92 12.12 21.99
N ASP A 2 18.08 12.44 21.40
CA ASP A 2 18.16 13.09 20.08
C ASP A 2 18.96 12.27 19.06
N HIS A 3 19.29 11.02 19.41
CA HIS A 3 19.99 10.13 18.50
C HIS A 3 19.03 9.11 17.90
N ARG A 4 19.05 9.01 16.57
CA ARG A 4 18.36 7.95 15.84
C ARG A 4 19.10 6.64 16.07
N VAL A 5 18.37 5.63 16.53
CA VAL A 5 18.85 4.25 16.65
C VAL A 5 18.07 3.37 15.69
N GLN A 6 18.54 2.14 15.46
CA GLN A 6 17.87 1.20 14.58
C GLN A 6 16.42 0.94 15.03
N LEU A 7 16.24 0.58 16.31
CA LEU A 7 14.94 0.37 16.92
C LEU A 7 15.04 0.52 18.45
N ASP A 8 14.10 1.24 19.04
CA ASP A 8 13.86 1.25 20.49
C ASP A 8 12.67 0.33 20.78
N LEU A 9 12.94 -0.80 21.44
CA LEU A 9 11.94 -1.83 21.70
C LEU A 9 10.77 -1.31 22.56
N GLY A 10 11.03 -0.43 23.54
CA GLY A 10 9.97 0.12 24.38
C GLY A 10 9.06 1.07 23.62
N LEU A 11 9.61 1.83 22.66
CA LEU A 11 8.81 2.65 21.75
C LEU A 11 8.04 1.80 20.73
N TRP A 12 8.67 0.75 20.19
CA TRP A 12 8.01 -0.21 19.30
C TRP A 12 6.81 -0.90 19.96
N ASP A 13 6.95 -1.36 21.21
CA ASP A 13 5.87 -2.03 21.94
C ASP A 13 4.66 -1.11 22.07
N LYS A 14 4.87 0.14 22.50
CA LYS A 14 3.80 1.16 22.58
C LYS A 14 3.21 1.49 21.22
N PHE A 15 4.05 1.70 20.22
CA PHE A 15 3.60 2.02 18.86
C PHE A 15 2.73 0.92 18.27
N SER A 16 3.19 -0.33 18.37
CA SER A 16 2.50 -1.49 17.80
C SER A 16 1.17 -1.79 18.52
N GLU A 17 1.08 -1.54 19.83
CA GLU A 17 -0.17 -1.57 20.58
C GLU A 17 -1.16 -0.51 20.09
N LEU A 18 -0.71 0.74 19.91
CA LEU A 18 -1.54 1.84 19.45
C LEU A 18 -1.99 1.65 17.99
N ALA A 19 -1.11 1.13 17.13
CA ALA A 19 -1.44 0.76 15.76
C ALA A 19 -2.51 -0.34 15.72
N THR A 20 -2.36 -1.39 16.53
CA THR A 20 -3.36 -2.47 16.67
C THR A 20 -4.73 -1.93 17.08
N LYS A 21 -4.78 -1.06 18.10
CA LYS A 21 -6.01 -0.39 18.53
C LYS A 21 -6.60 0.48 17.40
N CYS A 22 -5.75 1.16 16.64
CA CYS A 22 -6.16 2.00 15.53
C CYS A 22 -6.75 1.19 14.36
N ILE A 23 -6.19 0.02 14.05
CA ILE A 23 -6.72 -0.92 13.05
C ILE A 23 -8.15 -1.33 13.42
N ILE A 24 -8.40 -1.71 14.67
CA ILE A 24 -9.75 -2.05 15.16
C ILE A 24 -10.70 -0.86 14.94
N LYS A 25 -10.26 0.37 15.22
CA LYS A 25 -11.05 1.58 14.98
C LYS A 25 -11.31 1.87 13.50
N ILE A 26 -10.40 1.49 12.60
CA ILE A 26 -10.62 1.59 11.15
C ILE A 26 -11.70 0.59 10.71
N VAL A 27 -11.69 -0.64 11.24
CA VAL A 27 -12.75 -1.62 10.97
C VAL A 27 -14.11 -1.15 11.52
N GLU A 28 -14.13 -0.61 12.74
CA GLU A 28 -15.34 0.01 13.32
C GLU A 28 -15.85 1.19 12.47
N PHE A 29 -14.95 2.03 11.97
CA PHE A 29 -15.27 3.14 11.08
C PHE A 29 -15.87 2.63 9.76
N ALA A 30 -15.25 1.65 9.12
CA ALA A 30 -15.71 1.03 7.88
C ALA A 30 -17.14 0.50 8.00
N LYS A 31 -17.42 -0.25 9.07
CA LYS A 31 -18.76 -0.82 9.35
C LYS A 31 -19.85 0.23 9.58
N ARG A 32 -19.49 1.48 9.86
CA ARG A 32 -20.43 2.60 10.03
C ARG A 32 -20.67 3.37 8.74
N LEU A 33 -19.91 3.12 7.69
CA LEU A 33 -20.15 3.75 6.39
C LEU A 33 -21.42 3.18 5.76
N PRO A 34 -22.34 4.03 5.27
CA PRO A 34 -23.54 3.58 4.60
C PRO A 34 -23.23 2.63 3.43
N GLY A 35 -23.84 1.44 3.44
CA GLY A 35 -23.68 0.44 2.38
C GLY A 35 -22.49 -0.50 2.51
N PHE A 36 -21.47 -0.18 3.32
CA PHE A 36 -20.25 -1.02 3.43
C PHE A 36 -20.56 -2.44 3.91
N THR A 37 -21.42 -2.58 4.94
CA THR A 37 -21.81 -3.91 5.45
C THR A 37 -22.76 -4.67 4.52
N GLY A 38 -23.20 -4.06 3.41
CA GLY A 38 -23.97 -4.70 2.35
C GLY A 38 -23.12 -5.29 1.22
N LEU A 39 -21.81 -5.08 1.25
CA LEU A 39 -20.84 -5.80 0.41
C LEU A 39 -20.62 -7.22 0.95
N SER A 40 -20.10 -8.12 0.11
CA SER A 40 -19.70 -9.45 0.56
C SER A 40 -18.62 -9.34 1.65
N ILE A 41 -18.52 -10.36 2.51
CA ILE A 41 -17.48 -10.38 3.55
C ILE A 41 -16.09 -10.41 2.91
N ALA A 42 -15.94 -11.08 1.76
CA ALA A 42 -14.71 -11.09 0.98
C ALA A 42 -14.33 -9.66 0.54
N ASP A 43 -15.24 -8.93 -0.09
CA ASP A 43 -15.00 -7.54 -0.51
C ASP A 43 -14.69 -6.62 0.67
N GLN A 44 -15.39 -6.76 1.80
CA GLN A 44 -15.09 -5.99 3.00
C GLN A 44 -13.66 -6.23 3.50
N ILE A 45 -13.18 -7.48 3.47
CA ILE A 45 -11.80 -7.83 3.85
C ILE A 45 -10.81 -7.27 2.83
N THR A 46 -11.06 -7.45 1.53
CA THR A 46 -10.21 -6.95 0.45
C THR A 46 -10.01 -5.44 0.55
N LEU A 47 -11.10 -4.67 0.71
CA LEU A 47 -11.04 -3.22 0.86
C LEU A 47 -10.28 -2.80 2.12
N LEU A 48 -10.54 -3.46 3.26
CA LEU A 48 -9.84 -3.17 4.52
C LEU A 48 -8.35 -3.46 4.41
N LYS A 49 -7.94 -4.62 3.91
CA LYS A 49 -6.53 -4.96 3.72
C LYS A 49 -5.83 -3.95 2.82
N ALA A 50 -6.46 -3.58 1.71
CA ALA A 50 -5.84 -2.70 0.73
C ALA A 50 -5.74 -1.23 1.16
N ALA A 51 -6.59 -0.76 2.09
CA ALA A 51 -6.66 0.65 2.48
C ALA A 51 -6.24 0.94 3.93
N CYS A 52 -6.12 -0.07 4.81
CA CYS A 52 -5.89 0.17 6.23
C CYS A 52 -4.59 0.94 6.49
N LEU A 53 -3.50 0.61 5.77
CA LEU A 53 -2.23 1.32 5.91
C LEU A 53 -2.33 2.77 5.41
N ASP A 54 -3.05 3.02 4.31
CA ASP A 54 -3.36 4.38 3.83
C ASP A 54 -4.04 5.19 4.93
N ILE A 55 -5.07 4.62 5.55
CA ILE A 55 -5.85 5.31 6.59
C ILE A 55 -5.00 5.51 7.86
N LEU A 56 -4.15 4.56 8.24
CA LEU A 56 -3.21 4.71 9.36
C LEU A 56 -2.24 5.88 9.11
N MET A 57 -1.64 5.92 7.91
CA MET A 57 -0.72 6.99 7.51
C MET A 57 -1.40 8.35 7.47
N LEU A 58 -2.61 8.45 6.90
CA LEU A 58 -3.38 9.68 6.89
C LEU A 58 -3.67 10.15 8.33
N ARG A 59 -4.14 9.25 9.20
CA ARG A 59 -4.49 9.59 10.59
C ARG A 59 -3.31 10.04 11.43
N ILE A 60 -2.12 9.47 11.27
CA ILE A 60 -0.96 9.95 12.02
C ILE A 60 -0.44 11.29 11.48
N CYS A 61 -0.51 11.49 10.15
CA CYS A 61 -0.06 12.73 9.52
C CYS A 61 -0.97 13.93 9.82
N THR A 62 -2.29 13.73 9.98
CA THR A 62 -3.19 14.80 10.44
C THR A 62 -3.04 15.15 11.92
N ARG A 63 -2.19 14.42 12.65
CA ARG A 63 -1.84 14.67 14.06
C ARG A 63 -0.43 15.25 14.23
N TYR A 64 0.13 15.80 13.15
CA TYR A 64 1.41 16.48 13.17
C TYR A 64 1.28 17.90 13.71
N THR A 65 2.14 18.24 14.68
CA THR A 65 2.24 19.61 15.24
C THR A 65 3.59 20.20 14.83
N PRO A 66 3.61 21.15 13.87
CA PRO A 66 4.85 21.62 13.26
C PRO A 66 5.75 22.40 14.21
N GLU A 67 5.20 23.08 15.21
CA GLU A 67 5.96 23.90 16.17
C GLU A 67 6.89 23.06 17.05
N GLN A 68 6.51 21.81 17.34
CA GLN A 68 7.29 20.89 18.16
C GLN A 68 7.90 19.74 17.34
N ASP A 69 7.61 19.66 16.04
CA ASP A 69 8.02 18.56 15.15
C ASP A 69 7.62 17.18 15.72
N THR A 70 6.35 17.07 16.15
CA THR A 70 5.80 15.89 16.85
C THR A 70 4.53 15.36 16.21
N MET A 71 4.26 14.07 16.41
CA MET A 71 2.98 13.43 16.07
C MET A 71 2.32 12.86 17.33
N THR A 72 1.01 13.04 17.46
CA THR A 72 0.24 12.63 18.64
C THR A 72 -0.74 11.49 18.34
N PHE A 73 -0.56 10.38 19.06
CA PHE A 73 -1.40 9.19 18.98
C PHE A 73 -2.74 9.38 19.72
N SER A 74 -3.64 8.41 19.54
CA SER A 74 -5.02 8.51 20.06
C SER A 74 -5.14 8.48 21.58
N ASP A 75 -4.13 7.98 22.29
CA ASP A 75 -4.05 7.98 23.75
C ASP A 75 -3.38 9.23 24.34
N GLY A 76 -2.96 10.17 23.48
CA GLY A 76 -2.25 11.38 23.87
C GLY A 76 -0.71 11.24 23.88
N LEU A 77 -0.17 10.05 23.61
CA LEU A 77 1.27 9.86 23.44
C LEU A 77 1.76 10.77 22.30
N THR A 78 2.70 11.66 22.61
CA THR A 78 3.28 12.57 21.63
C THR A 78 4.75 12.23 21.47
N LEU A 79 5.14 11.90 20.23
CA LEU A 79 6.50 11.53 19.88
C LEU A 79 7.10 12.56 18.94
N ASN A 80 8.32 12.99 19.23
CA ASN A 80 9.09 13.80 18.30
C ASN A 80 9.58 12.96 17.10
N ARG A 81 10.12 13.61 16.07
CA ARG A 81 10.65 12.93 14.88
C ARG A 81 11.66 11.82 15.17
N THR A 82 12.59 12.03 16.11
CA THR A 82 13.58 11.00 16.49
C THR A 82 12.93 9.80 17.16
N GLN A 83 11.96 10.03 18.05
CA GLN A 83 11.21 8.96 18.69
C GLN A 83 10.34 8.19 17.70
N MET A 84 9.71 8.87 16.72
CA MET A 84 8.99 8.21 15.63
C MET A 84 9.92 7.31 14.81
N HIS A 85 11.12 7.78 14.49
CA HIS A 85 12.16 6.96 13.84
C HIS A 85 12.46 5.70 14.65
N ASN A 86 12.76 5.88 15.94
CA ASN A 86 13.16 4.80 16.83
C ASN A 86 11.99 3.86 17.17
N ALA A 87 10.73 4.29 17.01
CA ALA A 87 9.54 3.48 17.24
C ALA A 87 9.26 2.47 16.11
N GLY A 88 10.05 2.46 15.04
CA GLY A 88 9.94 1.50 13.94
C GLY A 88 9.76 2.12 12.56
N PHE A 89 9.48 3.42 12.45
CA PHE A 89 9.43 4.08 11.13
C PHE A 89 10.80 4.05 10.44
N GLY A 90 11.89 4.20 11.19
CA GLY A 90 13.25 4.12 10.67
C GLY A 90 13.46 5.06 9.47
N PRO A 91 14.01 4.58 8.34
CA PRO A 91 14.22 5.40 7.14
C PRO A 91 12.96 6.08 6.56
N LEU A 92 11.76 5.57 6.87
CA LEU A 92 10.50 6.13 6.38
C LEU A 92 10.11 7.45 7.07
N THR A 93 10.70 7.74 8.23
CA THR A 93 10.28 8.84 9.11
C THR A 93 10.20 10.18 8.39
N ASP A 94 11.26 10.56 7.67
CA ASP A 94 11.32 11.89 7.06
C ASP A 94 10.31 12.05 5.93
N LEU A 95 9.99 10.97 5.22
CA LEU A 95 8.95 10.98 4.19
C LEU A 95 7.56 11.18 4.80
N VAL A 96 7.26 10.50 5.90
CA VAL A 96 5.96 10.61 6.60
C VAL A 96 5.76 12.02 7.16
N PHE A 97 6.79 12.59 7.78
CA PHE A 97 6.73 13.97 8.26
C PHE A 97 6.66 15.00 7.11
N ALA A 98 7.36 14.75 6.00
CA ALA A 98 7.27 15.62 4.82
C ALA A 98 5.84 15.62 4.25
N PHE A 99 5.21 14.45 4.17
CA PHE A 99 3.80 14.34 3.75
C PHE A 99 2.85 15.02 4.73
N ALA A 100 3.04 14.86 6.04
CA ALA A 100 2.28 15.59 7.04
C ALA A 100 2.39 17.11 6.86
N GLY A 101 3.60 17.62 6.60
CA GLY A 101 3.83 19.02 6.25
C GLY A 101 3.07 19.47 5.00
N GLN A 102 2.92 18.60 3.99
CA GLN A 102 2.13 18.88 2.79
C GLN A 102 0.62 18.86 3.01
N LEU A 103 0.13 18.24 4.10
CA LEU A 103 -1.29 18.29 4.48
C LEU A 103 -1.65 19.58 5.21
N LEU A 104 -0.71 20.24 5.90
CA LEU A 104 -0.98 21.46 6.67
C LEU A 104 -1.68 22.57 5.85
N PRO A 105 -1.26 22.90 4.60
CA PRO A 105 -1.92 23.94 3.82
C PRO A 105 -3.33 23.58 3.36
N LEU A 106 -3.73 22.30 3.46
CA LEU A 106 -5.10 21.88 3.17
C LEU A 106 -6.02 22.12 4.37
N GLU A 107 -5.50 22.44 5.56
CA GLU A 107 -6.26 22.75 6.77
C GLU A 107 -7.49 21.85 6.92
N MET A 108 -7.32 20.54 6.76
CA MET A 108 -8.44 19.59 6.75
C MET A 108 -9.04 19.51 8.15
N ASP A 109 -10.37 19.54 8.23
CA ASP A 109 -11.05 19.17 9.48
C ASP A 109 -11.35 17.68 9.57
N ASP A 110 -11.96 17.28 10.68
CA ASP A 110 -12.33 15.89 10.93
C ASP A 110 -13.34 15.35 9.90
N THR A 111 -14.20 16.21 9.34
CA THR A 111 -15.19 15.79 8.33
C THR A 111 -14.50 15.50 7.00
N GLU A 112 -13.62 16.40 6.55
CA GLU A 112 -12.82 16.22 5.33
C GLU A 112 -11.89 15.01 5.46
N THR A 113 -11.27 14.82 6.62
CA THR A 113 -10.41 13.65 6.91
C THR A 113 -11.21 12.35 6.93
N GLY A 114 -12.40 12.35 7.52
CA GLY A 114 -13.30 11.20 7.55
C GLY A 114 -13.77 10.80 6.15
N LEU A 115 -14.20 11.77 5.34
CA LEU A 115 -14.62 11.53 3.95
C LEU A 115 -13.46 11.05 3.09
N LEU A 116 -12.26 11.64 3.22
CA LEU A 116 -11.08 11.19 2.48
C LEU A 116 -10.69 9.76 2.87
N SER A 117 -10.76 9.41 4.16
CA SER A 117 -10.53 8.04 4.63
C SER A 117 -11.56 7.05 4.05
N ALA A 118 -12.83 7.45 3.95
CA ALA A 118 -13.89 6.64 3.35
C ALA A 118 -13.66 6.42 1.84
N ILE A 119 -13.20 7.45 1.12
CA ILE A 119 -12.86 7.36 -0.30
C ILE A 119 -11.65 6.43 -0.51
N CYS A 120 -10.63 6.50 0.35
CA CYS A 120 -9.49 5.57 0.30
C CYS A 120 -9.91 4.11 0.53
N LEU A 121 -10.86 3.89 1.44
CA LEU A 121 -11.38 2.58 1.80
C LEU A 121 -12.25 1.98 0.69
N ILE A 122 -13.28 2.71 0.24
CA ILE A 122 -14.23 2.24 -0.76
C ILE A 122 -13.67 2.58 -2.13
N CYS A 123 -12.97 1.66 -2.79
CA CYS A 123 -12.32 1.88 -4.08
C CYS A 123 -12.48 0.62 -4.95
N GLY A 124 -13.12 0.74 -6.12
CA GLY A 124 -13.37 -0.40 -7.02
C GLY A 124 -12.13 -0.93 -7.74
N ASP A 125 -11.01 -0.19 -7.70
CA ASP A 125 -9.75 -0.60 -8.34
C ASP A 125 -8.94 -1.63 -7.51
N ARG A 126 -9.49 -2.16 -6.40
CA ARG A 126 -8.78 -3.20 -5.64
C ARG A 126 -8.90 -4.53 -6.38
N MET A 127 -7.78 -5.25 -6.47
CA MET A 127 -7.76 -6.61 -7.00
C MET A 127 -8.58 -7.54 -6.09
N ASP A 128 -9.09 -8.63 -6.65
CA ASP A 128 -9.88 -9.65 -5.95
C ASP A 128 -11.22 -9.18 -5.39
N LEU A 129 -11.76 -8.06 -5.90
CA LEU A 129 -13.16 -7.69 -5.63
C LEU A 129 -14.11 -8.58 -6.43
N GLU A 130 -15.12 -9.11 -5.74
CA GLU A 130 -16.22 -9.86 -6.33
C GLU A 130 -17.21 -8.92 -7.03
N GLU A 131 -17.52 -7.75 -6.44
CA GLU A 131 -18.50 -6.78 -6.94
C GLU A 131 -17.91 -5.37 -7.13
N PRO A 132 -16.87 -5.15 -7.98
CA PRO A 132 -16.19 -3.85 -8.09
C PRO A 132 -17.14 -2.69 -8.50
N GLU A 133 -18.10 -2.94 -9.38
CA GLU A 133 -19.09 -1.94 -9.80
C GLU A 133 -19.97 -1.45 -8.63
N LYS A 134 -20.27 -2.34 -7.68
CA LYS A 134 -21.04 -2.00 -6.49
C LYS A 134 -20.21 -1.16 -5.52
N VAL A 135 -18.92 -1.43 -5.42
CA VAL A 135 -17.96 -0.61 -4.66
C VAL A 135 -17.87 0.80 -5.27
N ASP A 136 -17.76 0.93 -6.59
CA ASP A 136 -17.74 2.23 -7.26
C ASP A 136 -19.01 3.04 -6.98
N LYS A 137 -20.17 2.38 -7.06
CA LYS A 137 -21.47 3.01 -6.71
C LYS A 137 -21.54 3.48 -5.26
N LEU A 138 -20.87 2.79 -4.34
CA LEU A 138 -20.75 3.25 -2.94
C LEU A 138 -19.77 4.42 -2.78
N GLN A 139 -18.75 4.54 -3.63
CA GLN A 139 -17.77 5.62 -3.56
C GLN A 139 -18.30 6.94 -4.14
N GLU A 140 -19.10 6.90 -5.21
CA GLU A 140 -19.71 8.07 -5.87
C GLU A 140 -20.30 9.11 -4.90
N PRO A 141 -21.21 8.76 -3.96
CA PRO A 141 -21.77 9.73 -3.03
C PRO A 141 -20.75 10.30 -2.03
N LEU A 142 -19.66 9.57 -1.71
CA LEU A 142 -18.60 10.06 -0.83
C LEU A 142 -17.77 11.16 -1.51
N LEU A 143 -17.45 10.97 -2.79
CA LEU A 143 -16.75 11.97 -3.60
C LEU A 143 -17.58 13.25 -3.72
N GLU A 144 -18.87 13.14 -4.00
CA GLU A 144 -19.75 14.30 -4.09
C GLU A 144 -19.94 14.97 -2.72
N ALA A 145 -20.06 14.20 -1.64
CA ALA A 145 -20.12 14.74 -0.28
C ALA A 145 -18.86 15.54 0.09
N LEU A 146 -17.67 15.01 -0.19
CA LEU A 146 -16.41 15.72 0.06
C LEU A 146 -16.32 17.01 -0.76
N ARG A 147 -16.70 16.96 -2.04
CA ARG A 147 -16.73 18.13 -2.91
C ARG A 147 -17.67 19.21 -2.38
N LEU A 148 -18.91 18.84 -2.04
CA LEU A 148 -19.92 19.76 -1.54
C LEU A 148 -19.49 20.37 -0.20
N TYR A 149 -19.02 19.55 0.73
CA TYR A 149 -18.56 19.99 2.05
C TYR A 149 -17.39 20.95 1.94
N ALA A 150 -16.35 20.60 1.18
CA ALA A 150 -15.16 21.43 1.00
C ALA A 150 -15.50 22.81 0.39
N ARG A 151 -16.35 22.83 -0.64
CA ARG A 151 -16.79 24.08 -1.29
C ARG A 151 -17.65 24.94 -0.38
N ARG A 152 -18.48 24.33 0.48
CA ARG A 152 -19.30 25.05 1.45
C ARG A 152 -18.44 25.65 2.57
N ARG A 153 -17.46 24.90 3.07
CA ARG A 153 -16.56 25.32 4.14
C ARG A 153 -15.62 26.44 3.68
N ARG A 154 -15.11 26.34 2.44
CA ARG A 154 -14.12 27.28 1.87
C ARG A 154 -14.50 27.70 0.44
N PRO A 155 -15.55 28.53 0.27
CA PRO A 155 -16.05 28.89 -1.06
C PRO A 155 -15.04 29.70 -1.89
N SER A 156 -14.10 30.41 -1.25
CA SER A 156 -13.02 31.16 -1.91
C SER A 156 -11.84 30.28 -2.33
N GLN A 157 -11.81 28.99 -1.99
CA GLN A 157 -10.70 28.07 -2.28
C GLN A 157 -11.18 26.85 -3.09
N PRO A 158 -11.57 27.04 -4.38
CA PRO A 158 -12.23 26.01 -5.18
C PRO A 158 -11.37 24.76 -5.44
N TYR A 159 -10.05 24.87 -5.28
CA TYR A 159 -9.11 23.78 -5.52
C TYR A 159 -8.87 22.86 -4.31
N MET A 160 -9.54 23.08 -3.16
CA MET A 160 -9.33 22.21 -1.99
C MET A 160 -9.77 20.77 -2.24
N PHE A 161 -10.92 20.56 -2.89
CA PHE A 161 -11.39 19.23 -3.27
C PHE A 161 -10.38 18.45 -4.14
N PRO A 162 -9.96 18.95 -5.32
CA PRO A 162 -9.00 18.22 -6.14
C PRO A 162 -7.63 18.07 -5.45
N ARG A 163 -7.19 19.04 -4.64
CA ARG A 163 -5.95 18.91 -3.85
C ARG A 163 -6.03 17.76 -2.84
N MET A 164 -7.17 17.59 -2.16
CA MET A 164 -7.39 16.45 -1.26
C MET A 164 -7.34 15.13 -2.03
N LEU A 165 -7.96 15.04 -3.20
CA LEU A 165 -7.91 13.82 -4.02
C LEU A 165 -6.48 13.48 -4.48
N MET A 166 -5.68 14.47 -4.89
CA MET A 166 -4.28 14.25 -5.27
C MET A 166 -3.44 13.67 -4.12
N LYS A 167 -3.80 13.99 -2.86
CA LYS A 167 -3.11 13.42 -1.69
C LYS A 167 -3.36 11.93 -1.51
N ILE A 168 -4.39 11.35 -2.12
CA ILE A 168 -4.61 9.89 -2.11
C ILE A 168 -3.48 9.19 -2.86
N THR A 169 -3.05 9.72 -4.01
CA THR A 169 -1.94 9.14 -4.78
C THR A 169 -0.62 9.20 -4.01
N ASP A 170 -0.32 10.36 -3.39
CA ASP A 170 0.85 10.54 -2.54
C ASP A 170 0.81 9.55 -1.35
N LEU A 171 -0.36 9.41 -0.73
CA LEU A 171 -0.60 8.51 0.41
C LEU A 171 -0.34 7.04 0.04
N ARG A 172 -0.85 6.59 -1.10
CA ARG A 172 -0.60 5.22 -1.60
C ARG A 172 0.91 4.95 -1.74
N GLY A 173 1.67 5.91 -2.29
CA GLY A 173 3.13 5.79 -2.41
C GLY A 173 3.84 5.67 -1.07
N ILE A 174 3.37 6.37 -0.04
CA ILE A 174 3.92 6.29 1.32
C ILE A 174 3.56 4.95 1.96
N SER A 175 2.32 4.48 1.78
CA SER A 175 1.88 3.17 2.28
C SER A 175 2.67 2.02 1.66
N THR A 176 2.98 2.06 0.36
CA THR A 176 3.86 1.07 -0.28
C THR A 176 5.22 1.01 0.42
N LYS A 177 5.85 2.17 0.66
CA LYS A 177 7.11 2.24 1.41
C LYS A 177 6.94 1.83 2.88
N GLY A 178 5.76 2.06 3.46
CA GLY A 178 5.36 1.58 4.77
C GLY A 178 5.34 0.06 4.86
N ALA A 179 4.76 -0.60 3.86
CA ALA A 179 4.75 -2.05 3.75
C ALA A 179 6.17 -2.62 3.58
N GLU A 180 7.00 -2.02 2.72
CA GLU A 180 8.42 -2.36 2.57
C GLU A 180 9.18 -2.21 3.90
N ARG A 181 8.96 -1.10 4.62
CA ARG A 181 9.57 -0.88 5.94
C ARG A 181 9.12 -1.97 6.92
N ALA A 182 7.86 -2.37 6.89
CA ALA A 182 7.37 -3.43 7.77
C ALA A 182 8.10 -4.76 7.53
N ILE A 183 8.45 -5.10 6.29
CA ILE A 183 9.27 -6.30 5.99
C ILE A 183 10.63 -6.23 6.70
N THR A 184 11.35 -5.12 6.54
CA THR A 184 12.67 -4.96 7.20
C THR A 184 12.55 -4.92 8.72
N LEU A 185 11.50 -4.29 9.25
CA LEU A 185 11.24 -4.20 10.68
C LEU A 185 11.00 -5.56 11.33
N LYS A 186 10.42 -6.55 10.60
CA LYS A 186 10.27 -7.93 11.07
C LYS A 186 11.61 -8.56 11.49
N MET A 187 12.72 -8.14 10.89
CA MET A 187 14.07 -8.66 11.20
C MET A 187 14.72 -7.96 12.39
N GLU A 188 14.17 -6.82 12.84
CA GLU A 188 14.71 -6.00 13.92
C GLU A 188 14.01 -6.24 15.25
N ILE A 189 12.75 -6.71 15.21
CA ILE A 189 11.95 -7.03 16.39
C ILE A 189 12.28 -8.44 16.92
N PRO A 190 12.27 -8.67 18.24
CA PRO A 190 12.63 -9.95 18.83
C PRO A 190 11.58 -11.06 18.65
N GLY A 191 10.40 -10.74 18.10
CA GLY A 191 9.27 -11.66 17.98
C GLY A 191 8.38 -11.32 16.79
N PRO A 192 7.25 -12.02 16.61
CA PRO A 192 6.35 -11.73 15.49
C PRO A 192 5.67 -10.38 15.65
N MET A 193 5.31 -9.76 14.52
CA MET A 193 4.40 -8.61 14.53
C MET A 193 3.06 -8.98 15.18
N PRO A 194 2.37 -8.02 15.82
CA PRO A 194 1.01 -8.24 16.31
C PRO A 194 0.10 -8.82 15.22
N PRO A 195 -0.79 -9.77 15.56
CA PRO A 195 -1.56 -10.51 14.56
C PRO A 195 -2.34 -9.65 13.58
N LEU A 196 -2.98 -8.57 14.04
CA LEU A 196 -3.76 -7.66 13.18
C LEU A 196 -2.87 -6.83 12.24
N ILE A 197 -1.69 -6.41 12.69
CA ILE A 197 -0.72 -5.72 11.85
C ILE A 197 -0.22 -6.68 10.76
N ARG A 198 0.05 -7.93 11.15
CA ARG A 198 0.48 -8.96 10.20
C ARG A 198 -0.61 -9.25 9.17
N GLU A 199 -1.86 -9.49 9.59
CA GLU A 199 -2.99 -9.76 8.71
C GLU A 199 -3.26 -8.62 7.71
N MET A 200 -3.06 -7.37 8.15
CA MET A 200 -3.15 -6.19 7.30
C MET A 200 -2.03 -6.15 6.24
N LEU A 201 -0.81 -6.53 6.60
CA LEU A 201 0.36 -6.49 5.71
C LEU A 201 0.52 -7.74 4.84
N GLU A 202 -0.16 -8.83 5.20
CA GLU A 202 -0.27 -10.04 4.39
C GLU A 202 -1.13 -9.74 3.16
N ASN A 203 -0.48 -9.20 2.13
CA ASN A 203 -0.93 -9.31 0.77
C ASN A 203 -0.75 -10.77 0.32
N PRO A 204 -1.78 -11.39 -0.29
CA PRO A 204 -1.65 -12.69 -0.95
C PRO A 204 -0.49 -12.74 -1.96
N GLU A 205 -0.14 -11.59 -2.54
CA GLU A 205 0.83 -11.47 -3.63
C GLU A 205 2.31 -11.37 -3.20
N MET A 206 2.63 -11.30 -1.91
CA MET A 206 4.06 -11.27 -1.51
C MET A 206 4.74 -12.66 -1.51
N PHE A 207 4.01 -13.73 -1.84
CA PHE A 207 4.53 -15.10 -1.83
C PHE A 207 4.26 -15.90 -3.11
N GLU A 208 3.88 -15.25 -4.22
CA GLU A 208 3.87 -15.91 -5.54
C GLU A 208 5.16 -15.63 -6.32
N ASP A 209 6.33 -15.90 -5.72
CA ASP A 209 7.56 -16.14 -6.49
C ASP A 209 8.61 -16.90 -5.66
N ASP A 210 8.34 -18.16 -5.27
CA ASP A 210 9.41 -19.16 -5.02
C ASP A 210 8.91 -20.63 -4.91
N SER A 211 7.97 -21.07 -5.75
CA SER A 211 7.62 -22.51 -5.80
C SER A 211 7.11 -23.04 -7.13
N SER A 212 7.64 -22.53 -8.25
CA SER A 212 7.50 -23.23 -9.54
C SER A 212 8.71 -23.04 -10.45
N GLN A 213 9.88 -23.50 -10.02
CA GLN A 213 10.91 -23.92 -10.98
C GLN A 213 10.55 -25.31 -11.52
N PRO A 214 10.31 -25.50 -12.82
CA PRO A 214 10.43 -26.82 -13.43
C PRO A 214 11.93 -27.12 -13.54
N GLY A 215 12.39 -28.12 -12.80
CA GLY A 215 13.77 -28.63 -12.88
C GLY A 215 14.14 -29.07 -14.31
N PRO A 216 15.43 -29.11 -14.65
CA PRO A 216 15.87 -29.44 -16.00
C PRO A 216 15.53 -30.90 -16.34
N HIS A 217 14.75 -31.08 -17.41
CA HIS A 217 14.45 -32.40 -17.97
C HIS A 217 15.74 -33.18 -18.31
N PRO A 218 15.83 -34.48 -17.97
CA PRO A 218 16.89 -35.34 -18.47
C PRO A 218 16.64 -35.70 -19.94
N LYS A 219 17.65 -35.50 -20.78
CA LYS A 219 17.67 -35.93 -22.19
C LYS A 219 17.66 -37.46 -22.26
N ALA A 220 16.63 -38.02 -22.89
CA ALA A 220 16.59 -39.41 -23.30
C ALA A 220 17.46 -39.64 -24.54
N SER A 221 18.31 -40.65 -24.45
CA SER A 221 19.12 -41.28 -25.48
C SER A 221 18.29 -42.22 -26.38
N GLY A 222 18.69 -42.34 -27.66
CA GLY A 222 18.16 -43.32 -28.63
C GLY A 222 18.06 -42.69 -30.02
N GLU A 223 19.16 -42.63 -30.79
CA GLU A 223 19.50 -43.58 -31.88
C GLU A 223 18.96 -43.10 -33.24
N ASP A 224 19.85 -42.61 -34.10
CA ASP A 224 20.10 -43.25 -35.40
C ASP A 224 21.29 -42.57 -36.11
N GLU A 225 22.40 -43.30 -36.16
CA GLU A 225 23.63 -42.95 -36.87
C GLU A 225 23.68 -43.77 -38.17
N VAL A 226 23.69 -43.10 -39.32
CA VAL A 226 24.05 -43.72 -40.61
C VAL A 226 25.19 -42.91 -41.22
N PRO A 227 26.41 -43.48 -41.41
CA PRO A 227 27.55 -42.73 -41.92
C PRO A 227 27.63 -42.82 -43.45
N ARG A 228 27.88 -41.69 -44.12
CA ARG A 228 28.33 -41.67 -45.52
C ARG A 228 29.75 -41.13 -45.63
N GLY A 229 30.68 -42.05 -45.88
CA GLY A 229 32.05 -41.76 -46.27
C GLY A 229 32.19 -41.48 -47.77
N GLN A 230 32.96 -40.42 -48.06
CA GLN A 230 33.89 -40.18 -49.18
C GLN A 230 33.59 -40.72 -50.59
N GLY A 231 33.67 -39.82 -51.58
CA GLY A 231 34.51 -40.07 -52.76
C GLY A 231 33.99 -39.62 -54.13
N LYS A 232 34.64 -38.55 -54.65
CA LYS A 232 35.09 -38.31 -56.04
C LYS A 232 34.10 -37.94 -57.17
N GLY A 233 34.56 -36.94 -57.94
CA GLY A 233 34.20 -36.65 -59.35
C GLY A 233 33.02 -35.68 -59.47
N GLY A 234 33.08 -34.52 -60.13
CA GLY A 234 33.83 -34.11 -61.31
C GLY A 234 32.82 -33.60 -62.36
N CYS A 235 33.10 -32.43 -62.95
CA CYS A 235 32.42 -31.78 -64.09
C CYS A 235 31.14 -30.94 -63.86
N SER A 236 31.30 -29.62 -63.99
CA SER A 236 30.39 -28.70 -64.72
C SER A 236 30.48 -28.98 -66.26
N PRO A 237 29.61 -28.47 -67.18
CA PRO A 237 28.87 -27.20 -67.16
C PRO A 237 27.41 -27.18 -67.73
N GLN A 238 26.78 -26.00 -67.59
CA GLN A 238 25.68 -25.31 -68.34
C GLN A 238 25.21 -25.83 -69.73
N PRO A 239 24.18 -25.21 -70.39
CA PRO A 239 22.94 -24.50 -69.97
C PRO A 239 21.70 -24.96 -70.82
N ASP A 240 20.57 -24.23 -70.75
CA ASP A 240 19.76 -23.70 -71.88
C ASP A 240 18.21 -23.80 -71.83
N GLN A 241 17.59 -22.65 -72.17
CA GLN A 241 16.30 -22.37 -72.87
C GLN A 241 14.99 -22.87 -72.19
N GLY A 242 14.00 -22.04 -71.81
CA GLY A 242 13.28 -21.00 -72.58
C GLY A 242 12.11 -21.64 -73.37
N PRO A 243 10.96 -20.98 -73.64
CA PRO A 243 10.45 -19.68 -73.18
C PRO A 243 9.45 -19.78 -72.01
#